data_AF-A0A3N4QAT3-F1
#
_entry.id   AF-A0A3N4QAT3-F1
#
_cell.length_a   1.000
_cell.length_b   1.000
_cell.length_c   1.000
_cell.angle_alpha   90.00
_cell.angle_beta   90.00
_cell.angle_gamma   90.00
#
_symmetry.space_group_name_H-M   'P 1'
#
loop_
_entity.id
_entity.type
_entity.pdbx_description
1 polymer ?
#
loop_
_entity_poly.entity_id
_entity_poly.type
_entity_poly.pdbx_seq_one_letter_code
_entity_poly.pdbx_strand_id
1 'polypeptide(L)'
;MRFMKLTYIKLLIPLMALFACTKMDHTYAPYLENGEIIYLGAPYQLEVHSGRERVEIQFTQSKDPNTVKYIIYWNNRQKKLEVQPDKANVVQKTLVTGLTEGDYTFEIVAYDKAGNSSTPGSALVSGRALGSAFEAELFIRKVATMNCRKGMALDFSSVDTTCKYTVATYRNTMQAPVQRKISNTAALKDTLKDIDPLVDVITFRTAYVPEKGIDTFFAEKSQEINLANGQYVCTGTMVDFTSASLTGPYPWNVTLRQGTLRQLEMVDDDFSKDVLHKLQNNGANSTYGSFGAVLLFDARYNVISVVNKHGQPASNGRSAELDPSGVNKFDPATKVLRVKYWMNQPGTTHRTAFDEVLTMK
;
A
#
# COMPACT_ATOMS: atom_id res chain seq x y z
N MET A 1 -32.36 72.94 -84.43
CA MET A 1 -32.40 72.44 -83.03
C MET A 1 -31.07 72.76 -82.37
N ARG A 2 -31.07 73.66 -81.38
CA ARG A 2 -29.86 74.15 -80.71
C ARG A 2 -29.30 73.08 -79.77
N PHE A 3 -28.08 72.64 -80.04
CA PHE A 3 -27.27 71.79 -79.15
C PHE A 3 -27.03 72.52 -77.83
N MET A 4 -27.68 72.08 -76.76
CA MET A 4 -27.43 72.55 -75.40
C MET A 4 -27.20 71.33 -74.50
N LYS A 5 -26.17 71.43 -73.66
CA LYS A 5 -25.83 70.54 -72.52
C LYS A 5 -25.07 69.24 -72.81
N LEU A 6 -23.86 69.37 -73.35
CA LEU A 6 -22.80 68.34 -73.21
C LEU A 6 -21.54 68.87 -72.49
N THR A 7 -21.66 70.00 -71.78
CA THR A 7 -20.52 70.67 -71.12
C THR A 7 -20.41 70.34 -69.62
N TYR A 8 -21.48 69.86 -68.98
CA TYR A 8 -21.48 69.54 -67.54
C TYR A 8 -21.02 68.11 -67.19
N ILE A 9 -20.99 67.19 -68.16
CA ILE A 9 -20.56 65.79 -67.94
C ILE A 9 -19.03 65.64 -67.92
N LYS A 10 -18.28 66.55 -68.56
CA LYS A 10 -16.81 66.51 -68.57
C LYS A 10 -16.17 67.02 -67.27
N LEU A 11 -16.95 67.63 -66.37
CA LEU A 11 -16.48 68.13 -65.06
C LEU A 11 -16.85 67.21 -63.88
N LEU A 12 -17.78 66.26 -64.07
CA LEU A 12 -18.26 65.37 -63.01
C LEU A 12 -17.38 64.12 -62.82
N ILE A 13 -16.70 63.69 -63.89
CA ILE A 13 -15.87 62.47 -63.90
C ILE A 13 -14.53 62.63 -63.14
N PRO A 14 -13.80 63.76 -63.18
CA PRO A 14 -12.60 63.90 -62.36
C PRO A 14 -12.89 64.13 -60.87
N LEU A 15 -14.14 64.46 -60.48
CA LEU A 15 -14.52 64.71 -59.08
C LEU A 15 -14.88 63.41 -58.34
N MET A 16 -15.38 62.37 -59.02
CA MET A 16 -15.61 61.04 -58.44
C MET A 16 -14.33 60.21 -58.27
N ALA A 17 -13.26 60.52 -59.02
CA ALA A 17 -11.98 59.82 -58.91
C ALA A 17 -11.18 60.19 -57.64
N LEU A 18 -11.54 61.27 -56.95
CA LEU A 18 -10.83 61.73 -55.73
C LEU A 18 -11.30 61.03 -54.44
N PHE A 19 -12.39 60.25 -54.48
CA PHE A 19 -12.90 59.51 -53.31
C PHE A 19 -12.65 58.00 -53.38
N ALA A 20 -11.99 57.50 -54.44
CA ALA A 20 -11.78 56.06 -54.65
C ALA A 20 -10.42 55.53 -54.14
N CYS A 21 -9.50 56.41 -53.74
CA CYS A 21 -8.23 55.99 -53.15
C CYS A 21 -8.33 55.96 -51.62
N THR A 22 -8.82 54.86 -51.06
CA THR A 22 -8.35 54.48 -49.72
C THR A 22 -6.88 54.08 -49.87
N LYS A 23 -6.01 54.48 -48.93
CA LYS A 23 -4.60 54.03 -48.96
C LYS A 23 -4.60 52.51 -49.03
N MET A 24 -3.73 51.94 -49.88
CA MET A 24 -3.63 50.49 -50.11
C MET A 24 -3.47 49.69 -48.79
N ASP A 25 -2.96 50.37 -47.77
CA ASP A 25 -2.62 49.84 -46.45
C ASP A 25 -3.80 49.91 -45.45
N HIS A 26 -4.91 50.58 -45.79
CA HIS A 26 -6.07 50.77 -44.91
C HIS A 26 -6.64 49.45 -44.36
N THR A 27 -6.61 48.38 -45.16
CA THR A 27 -7.10 47.06 -44.75
C THR A 27 -6.17 46.32 -43.79
N TYR A 28 -4.88 46.67 -43.75
CA TYR A 28 -3.87 46.01 -42.91
C TYR A 28 -3.33 46.89 -41.79
N ALA A 29 -3.52 48.22 -41.86
CA ALA A 29 -3.10 49.19 -40.86
C ALA A 29 -3.56 48.84 -39.42
N PRO A 30 -4.79 48.36 -39.18
CA PRO A 30 -5.21 47.92 -37.84
C PRO A 30 -4.42 46.71 -37.32
N TYR A 31 -3.84 45.90 -38.21
CA TYR A 31 -3.00 44.75 -37.85
C TYR A 31 -1.51 45.11 -37.70
N LEU A 32 -1.12 46.34 -38.08
CA LEU A 32 0.24 46.87 -37.96
C LEU A 32 0.39 47.89 -36.82
N GLU A 33 -0.73 48.41 -36.27
CA GLU A 33 -0.75 49.45 -35.22
C GLU A 33 0.00 49.05 -33.93
N ASN A 34 0.08 47.75 -33.61
CA ASN A 34 0.74 47.25 -32.40
C ASN A 34 2.17 46.72 -32.64
N GLY A 35 2.70 46.83 -33.87
CA GLY A 35 4.02 46.32 -34.23
C GLY A 35 4.13 44.78 -34.27
N GLU A 36 5.34 44.28 -34.51
CA GLU A 36 5.64 42.83 -34.49
C GLU A 36 5.58 42.29 -33.06
N ILE A 37 4.85 41.18 -32.85
CA ILE A 37 4.82 40.48 -31.56
C ILE A 37 6.04 39.55 -31.50
N ILE A 38 6.94 39.83 -30.56
CA ILE A 38 8.14 39.03 -30.32
C ILE A 38 7.78 37.91 -29.33
N TYR A 39 7.95 36.65 -29.73
CA TYR A 39 7.79 35.50 -28.86
C TYR A 39 9.14 34.87 -28.54
N LEU A 40 9.42 34.67 -27.25
CA LEU A 40 10.58 33.92 -26.82
C LEU A 40 10.40 32.42 -27.08
N GLY A 41 11.51 31.70 -27.20
CA GLY A 41 11.47 30.24 -27.22
C GLY A 41 10.93 29.67 -25.89
N ALA A 42 9.88 28.87 -25.96
CA ALA A 42 9.27 28.23 -24.80
C ALA A 42 10.16 27.09 -24.23
N PRO A 43 10.15 26.85 -22.91
CA PRO A 43 10.76 25.64 -22.37
C PRO A 43 10.00 24.38 -22.84
N TYR A 44 10.70 23.26 -22.92
CA TYR A 44 10.16 22.01 -23.45
C TYR A 44 10.61 20.80 -22.62
N GLN A 45 10.12 19.59 -22.93
CA GLN A 45 10.37 18.38 -22.13
C GLN A 45 10.01 18.55 -20.65
N LEU A 46 8.76 18.93 -20.43
CA LEU A 46 8.24 19.28 -19.11
C LEU A 46 7.87 18.00 -18.35
N GLU A 47 8.28 17.91 -17.10
CA GLU A 47 7.91 16.83 -16.19
C GLU A 47 7.49 17.41 -14.84
N VAL A 48 6.52 16.75 -14.19
CA VAL A 48 6.12 17.04 -12.82
C VAL A 48 6.38 15.81 -11.97
N HIS A 49 7.08 16.01 -10.87
CA HIS A 49 7.43 14.98 -9.92
C HIS A 49 6.71 15.27 -8.59
N SER A 50 5.91 14.33 -8.11
CA SER A 50 4.95 14.53 -7.03
C SER A 50 5.61 14.46 -5.66
N GLY A 51 5.24 15.35 -4.74
CA GLY A 51 5.71 15.34 -3.34
C GLY A 51 4.62 15.68 -2.35
N ARG A 52 4.94 15.63 -1.06
CA ARG A 52 4.06 16.09 0.03
C ARG A 52 3.89 17.59 -0.03
N GLU A 53 2.66 18.01 -0.30
CA GLU A 53 2.22 19.41 -0.36
C GLU A 53 3.07 20.26 -1.32
N ARG A 54 3.67 19.61 -2.31
CA ARG A 54 4.57 20.23 -3.28
C ARG A 54 4.73 19.38 -4.52
N VAL A 55 5.25 20.00 -5.56
CA VAL A 55 5.74 19.30 -6.75
C VAL A 55 7.11 19.85 -7.15
N GLU A 56 7.97 18.99 -7.70
CA GLU A 56 9.13 19.43 -8.47
C GLU A 56 8.73 19.50 -9.94
N ILE A 57 8.96 20.65 -10.57
CA ILE A 57 8.79 20.84 -12.00
C ILE A 57 10.18 20.83 -12.62
N GLN A 58 10.35 19.95 -13.61
CA GLN A 58 11.55 19.84 -14.41
C GLN A 58 11.24 20.25 -15.85
N PHE A 59 12.11 21.04 -16.47
CA PHE A 59 11.98 21.41 -17.87
C PHE A 59 13.33 21.70 -18.51
N THR A 60 13.42 21.49 -19.82
CA THR A 60 14.57 21.89 -20.63
C THR A 60 14.40 23.36 -21.02
N GLN A 61 15.39 24.17 -20.68
CA GLN A 61 15.42 25.60 -21.00
C GLN A 61 15.58 25.82 -22.52
N SER A 62 14.90 26.84 -23.05
CA SER A 62 15.09 27.25 -24.44
C SER A 62 16.51 27.80 -24.65
N LYS A 63 17.03 27.68 -25.87
CA LYS A 63 18.32 28.27 -26.26
C LYS A 63 18.26 29.78 -26.51
N ASP A 64 17.10 30.41 -26.28
CA ASP A 64 16.91 31.84 -26.45
C ASP A 64 17.76 32.64 -25.44
N PRO A 65 18.78 33.39 -25.90
CA PRO A 65 19.71 34.09 -25.03
C PRO A 65 19.09 35.30 -24.31
N ASN A 66 17.91 35.76 -24.73
CA ASN A 66 17.24 36.91 -24.14
C ASN A 66 16.39 36.56 -22.92
N THR A 67 16.22 35.27 -22.63
CA THR A 67 15.45 34.79 -21.46
C THR A 67 16.12 35.24 -20.17
N VAL A 68 15.39 36.00 -19.34
CA VAL A 68 15.87 36.47 -18.03
C VAL A 68 15.10 35.91 -16.86
N LYS A 69 13.91 35.36 -17.07
CA LYS A 69 13.15 34.66 -16.04
C LYS A 69 12.11 33.71 -16.63
N TYR A 70 11.75 32.71 -15.83
CA TYR A 70 10.57 31.90 -16.03
C TYR A 70 9.55 32.25 -14.95
N ILE A 71 8.27 32.32 -15.32
CA ILE A 71 7.18 32.36 -14.36
C ILE A 71 6.34 31.11 -14.55
N ILE A 72 6.21 30.35 -13.47
CA ILE A 72 5.37 29.17 -13.38
C ILE A 72 4.04 29.59 -12.80
N TYR A 73 2.97 29.46 -13.57
CA TYR A 73 1.61 29.77 -13.17
C TYR A 73 0.83 28.50 -12.87
N TRP A 74 -0.11 28.59 -11.93
CA TRP A 74 -1.13 27.57 -11.70
C TRP A 74 -2.43 28.22 -11.21
N ASN A 75 -3.49 27.40 -11.12
CA ASN A 75 -4.82 27.86 -10.74
C ASN A 75 -5.30 29.02 -11.63
N ASN A 76 -5.33 28.82 -12.94
CA ASN A 76 -5.72 29.83 -13.94
C ASN A 76 -4.94 31.15 -13.81
N ARG A 77 -3.61 31.04 -13.63
CA ARG A 77 -2.66 32.16 -13.43
C ARG A 77 -2.91 33.02 -12.17
N GLN A 78 -3.77 32.58 -11.25
CA GLN A 78 -4.00 33.27 -9.98
C GLN A 78 -2.84 33.11 -9.00
N LYS A 79 -2.03 32.07 -9.18
CA LYS A 79 -0.83 31.81 -8.40
C LYS A 79 0.37 31.69 -9.32
N LYS A 80 1.55 32.11 -8.82
CA LYS A 80 2.78 32.11 -9.60
C LYS A 80 4.03 31.90 -8.74
N LEU A 81 5.07 31.37 -9.37
CA LEU A 81 6.43 31.27 -8.85
C LEU A 81 7.37 31.83 -9.92
N GLU A 82 8.19 32.81 -9.55
CA GLU A 82 9.24 33.34 -10.43
C GLU A 82 10.54 32.57 -10.20
N VAL A 83 11.19 32.16 -11.29
CA VAL A 83 12.41 31.36 -11.27
C VAL A 83 13.43 31.96 -12.23
N GLN A 84 14.65 32.18 -11.75
CA GLN A 84 15.75 32.67 -12.57
C GLN A 84 16.28 31.53 -13.47
N PRO A 85 16.69 31.80 -14.72
CA PRO A 85 17.24 30.78 -15.61
C PRO A 85 18.53 30.18 -15.03
N ASP A 86 18.68 28.86 -15.11
CA ASP A 86 19.92 28.19 -14.71
C ASP A 86 20.95 28.37 -15.84
N LYS A 87 22.07 29.04 -15.54
CA LYS A 87 23.14 29.29 -16.52
C LYS A 87 24.09 28.10 -16.70
N ALA A 88 24.11 27.18 -15.75
CA ALA A 88 25.02 26.03 -15.74
C ALA A 88 24.41 24.80 -16.40
N ASN A 89 23.10 24.59 -16.23
CA ASN A 89 22.42 23.38 -16.67
C ASN A 89 21.34 23.67 -17.71
N VAL A 90 21.26 22.85 -18.75
CA VAL A 90 20.19 22.96 -19.77
C VAL A 90 18.83 22.55 -19.17
N VAL A 91 18.83 21.59 -18.26
CA VAL A 91 17.62 21.14 -17.54
C VAL A 91 17.52 21.89 -16.23
N GLN A 92 16.38 22.55 -16.02
CA GLN A 92 16.06 23.29 -14.81
C GLN A 92 15.05 22.51 -13.96
N LYS A 93 15.27 22.48 -12.64
CA LYS A 93 14.37 21.89 -11.64
C LYS A 93 13.97 22.96 -10.64
N THR A 94 12.69 22.98 -10.26
CA THR A 94 12.19 23.92 -9.26
C THR A 94 11.04 23.34 -8.46
N LEU A 95 10.96 23.70 -7.19
CA LEU A 95 9.91 23.23 -6.29
C LEU A 95 8.81 24.27 -6.17
N VAL A 96 7.57 23.85 -6.43
CA VAL A 96 6.37 24.61 -6.07
C VAL A 96 5.84 24.00 -4.77
N THR A 97 5.97 24.74 -3.67
CA THR A 97 5.62 24.29 -2.31
C THR A 97 4.31 24.92 -1.81
N GLY A 98 3.76 24.37 -0.72
CA GLY A 98 2.54 24.89 -0.09
C GLY A 98 1.28 24.63 -0.93
N LEU A 99 1.29 23.55 -1.72
CA LEU A 99 0.15 23.09 -2.49
C LEU A 99 -0.74 22.22 -1.60
N THR A 100 -2.04 22.46 -1.65
CA THR A 100 -3.00 21.50 -1.08
C THR A 100 -2.95 20.21 -1.89
N GLU A 101 -3.25 19.08 -1.26
CA GLU A 101 -3.33 17.81 -1.98
C GLU A 101 -4.37 17.88 -3.12
N GLY A 102 -3.97 17.51 -4.33
CA GLY A 102 -4.82 17.62 -5.51
C GLY A 102 -4.05 17.73 -6.82
N ASP A 103 -4.80 17.75 -7.92
CA ASP A 103 -4.27 17.84 -9.27
C ASP A 103 -4.08 19.30 -9.68
N TYR A 104 -2.97 19.57 -10.37
CA TYR A 104 -2.57 20.89 -10.83
C TYR A 104 -2.12 20.84 -12.28
N THR A 105 -2.43 21.90 -13.02
CA THR A 105 -1.81 22.21 -14.30
C THR A 105 -0.94 23.43 -14.13
N PHE A 106 0.32 23.29 -14.52
CA PHE A 106 1.33 24.33 -14.47
C PHE A 106 1.62 24.83 -15.88
N GLU A 107 1.68 26.15 -16.02
CA GLU A 107 2.13 26.82 -17.24
C GLU A 107 3.46 27.51 -16.97
N ILE A 108 4.49 27.17 -17.75
CA ILE A 108 5.80 27.82 -17.62
C ILE A 108 5.98 28.81 -18.77
N VAL A 109 6.18 30.08 -18.44
CA VAL A 109 6.33 31.17 -19.42
C VAL A 109 7.69 31.81 -19.27
N ALA A 110 8.47 31.84 -20.34
CA ALA A 110 9.75 32.55 -20.41
C ALA A 110 9.49 34.04 -20.66
N TYR A 111 10.29 34.92 -20.05
CA TYR A 111 10.24 36.37 -20.28
C TYR A 111 11.64 36.93 -20.54
N ASP A 112 11.72 37.93 -21.41
CA ASP A 112 12.91 38.78 -21.57
C ASP A 112 12.87 40.02 -20.66
N LYS A 113 13.88 40.88 -20.79
CA LYS A 113 13.98 42.15 -20.04
C LYS A 113 12.92 43.18 -20.45
N ALA A 114 12.43 43.11 -21.69
CA ALA A 114 11.44 44.04 -22.24
C ALA A 114 10.00 43.63 -21.86
N GLY A 115 9.81 42.44 -21.30
CA GLY A 115 8.53 41.88 -20.91
C GLY A 115 7.85 41.05 -22.00
N ASN A 116 8.52 40.79 -23.13
CA ASN A 116 8.03 39.85 -24.13
C ASN A 116 8.02 38.45 -23.52
N SER A 117 7.07 37.61 -23.93
CA SER A 117 6.90 36.27 -23.38
C SER A 117 7.06 35.19 -24.43
N SER A 118 7.30 33.95 -24.02
CA SER A 118 7.04 32.80 -24.89
C SER A 118 5.55 32.70 -25.23
N THR A 119 5.22 31.96 -26.29
CA THR A 119 3.83 31.76 -26.72
C THR A 119 2.98 31.24 -25.55
N PRO A 120 1.89 31.93 -25.14
CA PRO A 120 1.01 31.45 -24.07
C PRO A 120 0.47 30.05 -24.36
N GLY A 121 0.39 29.20 -23.34
CA GLY A 121 -0.09 27.82 -23.46
C GLY A 121 0.86 26.84 -24.16
N SER A 122 2.04 27.29 -24.64
CA SER A 122 2.99 26.41 -25.33
C SER A 122 3.74 25.44 -24.42
N ALA A 123 3.80 25.71 -23.12
CA ALA A 123 4.48 24.88 -22.12
C ALA A 123 3.57 24.61 -20.92
N LEU A 124 2.68 23.63 -21.09
CA LEU A 124 1.74 23.16 -20.08
C LEU A 124 2.12 21.76 -19.63
N VAL A 125 2.11 21.53 -18.31
CA VAL A 125 2.34 20.21 -17.72
C VAL A 125 1.43 20.01 -16.52
N SER A 126 0.87 18.81 -16.39
CA SER A 126 -0.01 18.47 -15.27
C SER A 126 0.67 17.47 -14.34
N GLY A 127 0.35 17.56 -13.06
CA GLY A 127 0.78 16.63 -12.05
C GLY A 127 0.03 16.84 -10.75
N ARG A 128 0.38 16.06 -9.73
CA ARG A 128 -0.39 16.00 -8.48
C ARG A 128 0.49 16.35 -7.29
N ALA A 129 0.01 17.22 -6.43
CA ALA A 129 0.57 17.35 -5.08
C ALA A 129 -0.09 16.28 -4.21
N LEU A 130 0.72 15.49 -3.52
CA LEU A 130 0.25 14.43 -2.61
C LEU A 130 0.23 14.94 -1.18
N GLY A 131 -0.48 14.25 -0.30
CA GLY A 131 -0.60 14.70 1.08
C GLY A 131 -1.04 13.58 2.01
N SER A 132 -1.66 13.99 3.12
CA SER A 132 -2.12 13.07 4.16
C SER A 132 -3.21 12.11 3.69
N ALA A 133 -4.05 12.49 2.72
CA ALA A 133 -5.12 11.61 2.23
C ALA A 133 -4.52 10.45 1.43
N PHE A 134 -3.60 10.73 0.52
CA PHE A 134 -2.82 9.71 -0.18
C PHE A 134 -2.09 8.77 0.79
N GLU A 135 -1.45 9.31 1.83
CA GLU A 135 -0.73 8.48 2.81
C GLU A 135 -1.66 7.59 3.64
N ALA A 136 -2.86 8.08 3.99
CA ALA A 136 -3.87 7.32 4.73
C ALA A 136 -4.47 6.16 3.93
N GLU A 137 -4.43 6.21 2.59
CA GLU A 137 -4.90 5.15 1.71
C GLU A 137 -3.86 4.05 1.47
N LEU A 138 -2.61 4.24 1.90
CA LEU A 138 -1.56 3.25 1.73
C LEU A 138 -1.79 2.04 2.66
N PHE A 139 -1.69 0.85 2.08
CA PHE A 139 -1.66 -0.40 2.84
C PHE A 139 -0.23 -0.78 3.16
N ILE A 140 -0.01 -1.42 4.31
CA ILE A 140 1.26 -2.10 4.56
C ILE A 140 1.47 -3.23 3.54
N ARG A 141 2.73 -3.56 3.25
CA ARG A 141 3.06 -4.82 2.59
C ARG A 141 2.50 -5.96 3.43
N LYS A 142 1.55 -6.71 2.86
CA LYS A 142 0.89 -7.81 3.56
C LYS A 142 1.93 -8.82 4.03
N VAL A 143 1.90 -9.10 5.32
CA VAL A 143 2.81 -10.03 6.00
C VAL A 143 1.98 -10.98 6.88
N ALA A 144 2.25 -12.27 6.75
CA ALA A 144 1.81 -13.28 7.71
C ALA A 144 2.96 -13.57 8.67
N THR A 145 2.65 -13.69 9.94
CA THR A 145 3.62 -13.96 11.01
C THR A 145 3.32 -15.30 11.63
N MET A 146 4.35 -16.11 11.85
CA MET A 146 4.21 -17.41 12.49
C MET A 146 5.42 -17.69 13.37
N ASN A 147 5.17 -18.11 14.61
CA ASN A 147 6.26 -18.48 15.52
C ASN A 147 6.84 -19.83 15.11
N CYS A 148 8.17 -19.94 15.17
CA CYS A 148 8.90 -21.18 14.95
C CYS A 148 10.09 -21.28 15.92
N ARG A 149 10.78 -22.41 15.95
CA ARG A 149 11.98 -22.58 16.80
C ARG A 149 13.07 -21.55 16.55
N LYS A 150 13.18 -21.03 15.33
CA LYS A 150 14.24 -20.08 14.92
C LYS A 150 13.89 -18.61 15.25
N GLY A 151 12.67 -18.31 15.69
CA GLY A 151 12.18 -16.96 15.94
C GLY A 151 10.79 -16.75 15.34
N MET A 152 10.47 -15.51 14.95
CA MET A 152 9.22 -15.18 14.25
C MET A 152 9.45 -15.23 12.75
N ALA A 153 8.86 -16.20 12.06
CA ALA A 153 8.87 -16.28 10.61
C ALA A 153 7.93 -15.22 10.03
N LEU A 154 8.40 -14.53 9.00
CA LEU A 154 7.65 -13.53 8.24
C LEU A 154 7.46 -14.05 6.82
N ASP A 155 6.21 -14.12 6.35
CA ASP A 155 5.87 -14.47 4.98
C ASP A 155 5.17 -13.26 4.33
N PHE A 156 5.86 -12.63 3.39
CA PHE A 156 5.44 -11.42 2.73
C PHE A 156 4.78 -11.71 1.39
N SER A 157 3.73 -10.95 1.07
CA SER A 157 3.21 -10.90 -0.30
C SER A 157 4.14 -10.13 -1.23
N SER A 158 4.01 -10.37 -2.53
CA SER A 158 4.63 -9.52 -3.55
C SER A 158 4.06 -8.09 -3.48
N VAL A 159 4.83 -7.14 -3.98
CA VAL A 159 4.52 -5.71 -4.02
C VAL A 159 4.89 -5.16 -5.39
N ASP A 160 4.32 -4.02 -5.75
CA ASP A 160 4.71 -3.28 -6.96
C ASP A 160 6.05 -2.54 -6.79
N THR A 161 6.46 -1.84 -7.83
CA THR A 161 7.75 -1.11 -7.90
C THR A 161 7.78 0.16 -7.06
N THR A 162 6.64 0.67 -6.60
CA THR A 162 6.55 1.86 -5.73
C THR A 162 6.96 1.52 -4.30
N CYS A 163 6.70 0.29 -3.84
CA CYS A 163 7.21 -0.21 -2.56
C CYS A 163 8.74 -0.34 -2.61
N LYS A 164 9.43 0.27 -1.63
CA LYS A 164 10.90 0.26 -1.56
C LYS A 164 11.46 -0.65 -0.48
N TYR A 165 10.82 -0.69 0.68
CA TYR A 165 11.23 -1.55 1.80
C TYR A 165 10.11 -1.67 2.84
N THR A 166 10.24 -2.64 3.72
CA THR A 166 9.41 -2.77 4.93
C THR A 166 10.32 -2.79 6.16
N VAL A 167 9.91 -2.16 7.24
CA VAL A 167 10.58 -2.18 8.54
C VAL A 167 9.67 -2.91 9.53
N ALA A 168 10.21 -3.92 10.19
CA ALA A 168 9.58 -4.54 11.35
C ALA A 168 10.20 -3.96 12.62
N THR A 169 9.39 -3.36 13.49
CA THR A 169 9.79 -2.85 14.80
C THR A 169 9.26 -3.79 15.87
N TYR A 170 10.14 -4.29 16.72
CA TYR A 170 9.82 -5.26 17.76
C TYR A 170 10.79 -5.15 18.94
N ARG A 171 10.44 -5.81 20.05
CA ARG A 171 11.33 -5.99 21.20
C ARG A 171 12.19 -7.23 21.00
N ASN A 172 13.51 -7.10 21.18
CA ASN A 172 14.43 -8.22 21.09
C ASN A 172 14.58 -8.97 22.43
N THR A 173 15.32 -10.07 22.44
CA THR A 173 15.61 -10.89 23.64
C THR A 173 16.31 -10.11 24.77
N MET A 174 16.93 -8.97 24.47
CA MET A 174 17.55 -8.07 25.45
C MET A 174 16.59 -6.97 25.93
N GLN A 175 15.29 -7.08 25.67
CA GLN A 175 14.28 -6.09 26.03
C GLN A 175 14.42 -4.73 25.32
N ALA A 176 15.27 -4.62 24.30
CA ALA A 176 15.50 -3.38 23.56
C ALA A 176 14.59 -3.30 22.31
N PRO A 177 14.10 -2.09 21.95
CA PRO A 177 13.42 -1.90 20.67
C PRO A 177 14.43 -2.03 19.52
N VAL A 178 14.11 -2.85 18.53
CA VAL A 178 14.91 -3.09 17.33
C VAL A 178 14.08 -2.84 16.09
N GLN A 179 14.71 -2.26 15.07
CA GLN A 179 14.14 -2.11 13.73
C GLN A 179 14.89 -3.02 12.75
N ARG A 180 14.16 -3.93 12.12
CA ARG A 180 14.66 -4.77 11.03
C ARG A 180 14.15 -4.24 9.70
N LYS A 181 15.05 -3.71 8.88
CA LYS A 181 14.73 -3.25 7.51
C LYS A 181 14.88 -4.39 6.50
N ILE A 182 13.79 -4.71 5.82
CA ILE A 182 13.71 -5.65 4.70
C ILE A 182 13.69 -4.84 3.39
N SER A 183 14.87 -4.61 2.82
CA SER A 183 15.04 -3.83 1.57
C SER A 183 14.86 -4.66 0.30
N ASN A 184 15.02 -5.99 0.35
CA ASN A 184 14.79 -6.85 -0.80
C ASN A 184 13.27 -7.11 -0.93
N THR A 185 12.60 -6.34 -1.77
CA THR A 185 11.16 -6.47 -2.01
C THR A 185 10.78 -7.76 -2.74
N ALA A 186 11.73 -8.43 -3.41
CA ALA A 186 11.53 -9.75 -4.00
C ALA A 186 11.62 -10.89 -2.96
N ALA A 187 12.24 -10.65 -1.80
CA ALA A 187 12.25 -11.62 -0.72
C ALA A 187 10.82 -11.74 -0.16
N LEU A 188 10.26 -12.95 -0.25
CA LEU A 188 8.95 -13.28 0.30
C LEU A 188 9.05 -13.85 1.72
N LYS A 189 10.25 -14.16 2.22
CA LYS A 189 10.43 -14.74 3.56
C LYS A 189 11.58 -14.08 4.29
N ASP A 190 11.40 -13.89 5.60
CA ASP A 190 12.47 -13.53 6.55
C ASP A 190 12.16 -14.17 7.91
N THR A 191 13.07 -14.04 8.88
CA THR A 191 12.86 -14.51 10.25
C THR A 191 13.50 -13.56 11.25
N LEU A 192 12.71 -13.06 12.19
CA LEU A 192 13.18 -12.27 13.32
C LEU A 192 13.71 -13.22 14.39
N LYS A 193 15.03 -13.50 14.36
CA LYS A 193 15.66 -14.53 15.20
C LYS A 193 15.88 -14.10 16.65
N ASP A 194 16.10 -12.81 16.85
CA ASP A 194 16.37 -12.18 18.14
C ASP A 194 15.11 -11.63 18.80
N ILE A 195 13.92 -11.98 18.29
CA ILE A 195 12.66 -11.52 18.84
C ILE A 195 12.45 -12.04 20.27
N ASP A 196 11.91 -11.18 21.13
CA ASP A 196 11.59 -11.55 22.50
C ASP A 196 10.59 -12.74 22.53
N PRO A 197 10.86 -13.81 23.28
CA PRO A 197 9.94 -14.94 23.44
C PRO A 197 8.66 -14.59 24.22
N LEU A 198 8.44 -13.34 24.58
CA LEU A 198 7.21 -12.81 25.20
C LEU A 198 6.65 -11.62 24.41
N VAL A 199 7.05 -11.44 23.14
CA VAL A 199 6.48 -10.39 22.29
C VAL A 199 4.99 -10.60 22.07
N ASP A 200 4.23 -9.50 22.17
CA ASP A 200 2.78 -9.44 21.98
C ASP A 200 2.39 -8.53 20.81
N VAL A 201 3.32 -7.72 20.29
CA VAL A 201 3.10 -6.82 19.16
C VAL A 201 4.34 -6.69 18.29
N ILE A 202 4.14 -6.65 16.97
CA ILE A 202 5.14 -6.23 15.98
C ILE A 202 4.53 -5.11 15.15
N THR A 203 5.25 -4.00 15.00
CA THR A 203 4.81 -2.89 14.14
C THR A 203 5.51 -2.98 12.80
N PHE A 204 4.73 -3.07 11.73
CA PHE A 204 5.24 -3.07 10.37
C PHE A 204 5.01 -1.71 9.73
N ARG A 205 6.07 -1.15 9.14
CA ARG A 205 6.03 0.09 8.37
C ARG A 205 6.55 -0.15 6.97
N THR A 206 5.75 0.10 5.95
CA THR A 206 6.12 -0.06 4.54
C THR A 206 6.35 1.30 3.89
N ALA A 207 7.47 1.44 3.19
CA ALA A 207 7.87 2.67 2.53
C ALA A 207 7.57 2.61 1.03
N TYR A 208 6.89 3.65 0.53
CA TYR A 208 6.48 3.80 -0.86
C TYR A 208 7.08 5.08 -1.45
N VAL A 209 7.57 5.00 -2.69
CA VAL A 209 7.89 6.17 -3.50
C VAL A 209 7.01 6.07 -4.74
N PRO A 210 6.00 6.95 -4.91
CA PRO A 210 5.12 6.96 -6.07
C PRO A 210 5.91 7.05 -7.38
N GLU A 211 5.28 6.67 -8.48
CA GLU A 211 5.88 6.91 -9.80
C GLU A 211 6.12 8.41 -10.00
N LYS A 212 7.35 8.77 -10.41
CA LYS A 212 7.82 10.16 -10.46
C LYS A 212 7.63 10.91 -9.12
N GLY A 213 7.66 10.21 -8.00
CA GLY A 213 7.60 10.81 -6.68
C GLY A 213 8.98 11.27 -6.20
N ILE A 214 9.04 12.44 -5.56
CA ILE A 214 10.25 12.94 -4.89
C ILE A 214 10.30 12.60 -3.40
N ASP A 215 9.19 12.12 -2.84
CA ASP A 215 9.05 11.79 -1.42
C ASP A 215 8.79 10.33 -1.16
N THR A 216 9.18 9.90 0.04
CA THR A 216 8.77 8.62 0.60
C THR A 216 7.52 8.78 1.47
N PHE A 217 6.55 7.91 1.25
CA PHE A 217 5.31 7.78 2.01
C PHE A 217 5.28 6.47 2.78
N PHE A 218 4.54 6.44 3.88
CA PHE A 218 4.55 5.29 4.78
C PHE A 218 3.15 4.82 5.14
N ALA A 219 2.95 3.52 5.03
CA ALA A 219 1.87 2.82 5.72
C ALA A 219 2.45 2.17 6.98
N GLU A 220 1.75 2.25 8.11
CA GLU A 220 2.15 1.62 9.36
C GLU A 220 0.99 0.85 9.99
N LYS A 221 1.27 -0.34 10.52
CA LYS A 221 0.29 -1.13 11.24
C LYS A 221 0.96 -1.98 12.32
N SER A 222 0.42 -1.90 13.53
CA SER A 222 0.75 -2.83 14.61
C SER A 222 -0.07 -4.10 14.49
N GLN A 223 0.61 -5.24 14.55
CA GLN A 223 0.00 -6.56 14.53
C GLN A 223 0.24 -7.22 15.89
N GLU A 224 -0.85 -7.60 16.55
CA GLU A 224 -0.77 -8.38 17.78
C GLU A 224 -0.37 -9.83 17.47
N ILE A 225 0.53 -10.38 18.30
CA ILE A 225 1.15 -11.67 18.11
C ILE A 225 0.68 -12.62 19.22
N ASN A 226 0.15 -13.77 18.81
CA ASN A 226 0.06 -14.92 19.71
C ASN A 226 1.24 -15.86 19.47
N LEU A 227 2.10 -16.02 20.48
CA LEU A 227 3.29 -16.87 20.35
C LEU A 227 2.99 -18.36 20.23
N ALA A 228 1.78 -18.81 20.57
CA ALA A 228 1.34 -20.17 20.29
C ALA A 228 0.96 -20.37 18.81
N ASN A 229 0.85 -19.33 17.99
CA ASN A 229 0.62 -19.46 16.55
C ASN A 229 1.86 -20.02 15.87
N GLY A 230 1.76 -21.23 15.34
CA GLY A 230 2.93 -21.96 14.84
C GLY A 230 2.61 -23.34 14.30
N GLN A 231 3.63 -23.97 13.73
CA GLN A 231 3.59 -25.37 13.33
C GLN A 231 4.20 -26.24 14.42
N TYR A 232 3.59 -27.38 14.67
CA TYR A 232 3.93 -28.28 15.77
C TYR A 232 4.01 -29.73 15.30
N VAL A 233 4.77 -30.52 16.04
CA VAL A 233 4.60 -31.97 16.11
C VAL A 233 3.84 -32.26 17.41
N CYS A 234 2.65 -32.82 17.27
CA CYS A 234 1.82 -33.29 18.36
C CYS A 234 2.15 -34.76 18.67
N THR A 235 2.36 -35.05 19.95
CA THR A 235 2.52 -36.38 20.52
C THR A 235 1.61 -36.50 21.72
N GLY A 236 1.24 -37.72 22.13
CA GLY A 236 0.36 -37.85 23.28
C GLY A 236 -0.39 -39.18 23.30
N THR A 237 -1.54 -39.14 23.95
CA THR A 237 -2.47 -40.27 24.01
C THR A 237 -3.87 -39.82 23.65
N MET A 238 -4.59 -40.71 22.98
CA MET A 238 -5.99 -40.57 22.63
C MET A 238 -6.70 -41.86 23.01
N VAL A 239 -7.81 -41.75 23.74
CA VAL A 239 -8.63 -42.89 24.14
C VAL A 239 -10.08 -42.60 23.78
N ASP A 240 -10.66 -43.34 22.83
CA ASP A 240 -12.09 -43.36 22.57
C ASP A 240 -12.73 -44.47 23.42
N PHE A 241 -13.59 -44.08 24.38
CA PHE A 241 -14.24 -45.01 25.32
C PHE A 241 -15.40 -45.80 24.70
N THR A 242 -15.79 -45.49 23.46
CA THR A 242 -16.87 -46.17 22.74
C THR A 242 -16.33 -47.14 21.69
N SER A 243 -15.16 -46.88 21.11
CA SER A 243 -14.59 -47.67 20.02
C SER A 243 -13.07 -47.78 20.14
N ALA A 244 -12.60 -48.93 20.62
CA ALA A 244 -11.17 -49.23 20.75
C ALA A 244 -10.41 -49.29 19.41
N SER A 245 -11.11 -49.39 18.26
CA SER A 245 -10.50 -49.30 16.94
C SER A 245 -10.03 -47.89 16.57
N LEU A 246 -10.52 -46.87 17.28
CA LEU A 246 -10.18 -45.47 17.08
C LEU A 246 -9.00 -45.11 17.98
N THR A 247 -7.85 -44.80 17.37
CA THR A 247 -6.61 -44.50 18.08
C THR A 247 -6.00 -43.18 17.60
N GLY A 248 -5.10 -42.63 18.42
CA GLY A 248 -4.42 -41.37 18.13
C GLY A 248 -3.48 -41.44 16.93
N PRO A 249 -3.36 -40.37 16.12
CA PRO A 249 -2.54 -40.35 14.92
C PRO A 249 -1.05 -40.03 15.20
N TYR A 250 -0.56 -40.22 16.42
CA TYR A 250 0.73 -39.69 16.87
C TYR A 250 1.94 -40.44 16.27
N PRO A 251 3.05 -39.73 15.94
CA PRO A 251 3.18 -38.27 15.93
C PRO A 251 2.35 -37.63 14.82
N TRP A 252 1.77 -36.47 15.10
CA TRP A 252 0.83 -35.77 14.23
C TRP A 252 1.28 -34.35 13.94
N ASN A 253 1.39 -33.97 12.67
CA ASN A 253 1.73 -32.59 12.30
C ASN A 253 0.49 -31.71 12.36
N VAL A 254 0.60 -30.60 13.09
CA VAL A 254 -0.51 -29.66 13.27
C VAL A 254 -0.04 -28.22 13.20
N THR A 255 -0.90 -27.36 12.67
CA THR A 255 -0.73 -25.91 12.76
C THR A 255 -1.74 -25.36 13.76
N LEU A 256 -1.28 -24.64 14.78
CA LEU A 256 -2.17 -23.78 15.57
C LEU A 256 -2.31 -22.46 14.83
N ARG A 257 -3.40 -22.29 14.08
CA ARG A 257 -3.67 -21.10 13.28
C ARG A 257 -4.42 -20.07 14.11
N GLN A 258 -3.86 -18.86 14.21
CA GLN A 258 -4.51 -17.75 14.91
C GLN A 258 -5.82 -17.34 14.19
N GLY A 259 -6.96 -17.58 14.82
CA GLY A 259 -8.27 -17.09 14.38
C GLY A 259 -8.56 -15.70 14.96
N THR A 260 -8.31 -15.54 16.26
CA THR A 260 -8.26 -14.24 16.95
C THR A 260 -7.03 -14.19 17.85
N LEU A 261 -6.72 -13.06 18.50
CA LEU A 261 -5.55 -12.95 19.39
C LEU A 261 -5.47 -14.09 20.43
N ARG A 262 -6.62 -14.56 20.93
CA ARG A 262 -6.71 -15.54 22.02
C ARG A 262 -7.34 -16.87 21.59
N GLN A 263 -7.61 -17.06 20.30
CA GLN A 263 -8.23 -18.28 19.78
C GLN A 263 -7.38 -18.86 18.66
N LEU A 264 -6.91 -20.10 18.86
CA LEU A 264 -6.15 -20.82 17.86
C LEU A 264 -6.87 -22.09 17.43
N GLU A 265 -7.02 -22.23 16.13
CA GLU A 265 -7.61 -23.41 15.50
C GLU A 265 -6.52 -24.46 15.29
N MET A 266 -6.77 -25.69 15.74
CA MET A 266 -5.87 -26.81 15.51
C MET A 266 -6.15 -27.42 14.14
N VAL A 267 -5.29 -27.10 13.17
CA VAL A 267 -5.38 -27.56 11.78
C VAL A 267 -4.55 -28.81 11.61
N ASP A 268 -5.12 -29.85 11.01
CA ASP A 268 -4.43 -31.07 10.64
C ASP A 268 -3.55 -30.86 9.40
N ASP A 269 -2.23 -30.93 9.56
CA ASP A 269 -1.30 -30.75 8.44
C ASP A 269 -1.06 -32.04 7.65
N ASP A 270 -1.56 -33.21 8.07
CA ASP A 270 -1.21 -34.49 7.45
C ASP A 270 -2.27 -35.00 6.49
N PHE A 271 -3.55 -34.94 6.88
CA PHE A 271 -4.62 -35.64 6.15
C PHE A 271 -5.69 -34.68 5.61
N SER A 272 -6.49 -34.06 6.49
CA SER A 272 -7.65 -33.25 6.13
C SER A 272 -7.33 -31.82 5.69
N LYS A 273 -6.17 -31.26 6.11
CA LYS A 273 -5.77 -29.86 5.83
C LYS A 273 -6.78 -28.83 6.34
N ASP A 274 -7.59 -29.22 7.31
CA ASP A 274 -8.66 -28.42 7.90
C ASP A 274 -8.68 -28.57 9.43
N VAL A 275 -9.57 -27.85 10.11
CA VAL A 275 -9.79 -27.91 11.54
C VAL A 275 -10.65 -29.14 11.87
N LEU A 276 -10.02 -30.31 11.74
CA LEU A 276 -10.57 -31.62 12.08
C LEU A 276 -9.50 -32.41 12.85
N HIS A 277 -9.90 -33.05 13.94
CA HIS A 277 -8.97 -33.90 14.69
C HIS A 277 -8.74 -35.20 13.92
N LYS A 278 -7.49 -35.43 13.50
CA LYS A 278 -7.08 -36.64 12.79
C LYS A 278 -7.05 -37.81 13.76
N LEU A 279 -7.46 -38.98 13.30
CA LEU A 279 -7.39 -40.23 14.06
C LEU A 279 -7.02 -41.40 13.14
N GLN A 280 -6.75 -42.55 13.74
CA GLN A 280 -6.64 -43.82 13.03
C GLN A 280 -7.87 -44.68 13.33
N ASN A 281 -8.46 -45.30 12.31
CA ASN A 281 -9.47 -46.34 12.46
C ASN A 281 -8.93 -47.64 11.88
N ASN A 282 -8.62 -48.61 12.74
CA ASN A 282 -7.93 -49.84 12.35
C ASN A 282 -6.62 -49.58 11.56
N GLY A 283 -5.88 -48.53 11.94
CA GLY A 283 -4.61 -48.15 11.31
C GLY A 283 -4.73 -47.34 10.01
N ALA A 284 -5.94 -46.98 9.57
CA ALA A 284 -6.15 -46.08 8.44
C ALA A 284 -6.52 -44.66 8.90
N ASN A 285 -5.98 -43.64 8.21
CA ASN A 285 -6.28 -42.24 8.50
C ASN A 285 -7.78 -41.95 8.39
N SER A 286 -8.33 -41.27 9.39
CA SER A 286 -9.73 -40.83 9.43
C SER A 286 -9.85 -39.56 10.28
N THR A 287 -11.07 -39.05 10.43
CA THR A 287 -11.39 -37.88 11.26
C THR A 287 -12.73 -38.09 11.97
N TYR A 288 -12.94 -37.38 13.08
CA TYR A 288 -14.28 -37.25 13.64
C TYR A 288 -15.09 -36.23 12.82
N GLY A 289 -16.20 -36.67 12.22
CA GLY A 289 -17.14 -35.77 11.53
C GLY A 289 -17.61 -34.61 12.43
N SER A 290 -17.50 -33.38 11.93
CA SER A 290 -17.86 -32.14 12.64
C SER A 290 -17.21 -32.01 14.03
N PHE A 291 -15.95 -32.44 14.19
CA PHE A 291 -15.17 -32.18 15.39
C PHE A 291 -13.76 -31.68 15.06
N GLY A 292 -13.44 -30.48 15.52
CA GLY A 292 -12.13 -29.87 15.41
C GLY A 292 -11.87 -28.94 16.58
N ALA A 293 -10.69 -29.02 17.19
CA ALA A 293 -10.37 -28.29 18.41
C ALA A 293 -9.99 -26.83 18.10
N VAL A 294 -10.61 -25.90 18.84
CA VAL A 294 -10.20 -24.49 18.92
C VAL A 294 -9.83 -24.22 20.38
N LEU A 295 -8.58 -23.79 20.59
CA LEU A 295 -8.00 -23.54 21.90
C LEU A 295 -8.13 -22.06 22.24
N LEU A 296 -8.71 -21.76 23.41
CA LEU A 296 -8.84 -20.41 23.94
C LEU A 296 -7.76 -20.18 25.00
N PHE A 297 -7.00 -19.10 24.85
CA PHE A 297 -5.90 -18.75 25.75
C PHE A 297 -6.21 -17.49 26.56
N ASP A 298 -5.70 -17.43 27.80
CA ASP A 298 -5.57 -16.17 28.50
C ASP A 298 -4.28 -15.41 28.11
N ALA A 299 -4.05 -14.23 28.69
CA ALA A 299 -2.85 -13.43 28.44
C ALA A 299 -1.55 -14.06 28.99
N ARG A 300 -1.65 -15.14 29.77
CA ARG A 300 -0.51 -15.88 30.35
C ARG A 300 -0.29 -17.23 29.67
N TYR A 301 -0.92 -17.43 28.50
CA TYR A 301 -0.87 -18.65 27.70
C TYR A 301 -1.41 -19.90 28.38
N ASN A 302 -2.27 -19.75 29.40
CA ASN A 302 -3.06 -20.88 29.89
C ASN A 302 -4.20 -21.13 28.90
N VAL A 303 -4.43 -22.39 28.53
CA VAL A 303 -5.63 -22.79 27.81
C VAL A 303 -6.79 -22.79 28.81
N ILE A 304 -7.74 -21.89 28.60
CA ILE A 304 -8.88 -21.70 29.50
C ILE A 304 -10.16 -22.38 29.01
N SER A 305 -10.19 -22.76 27.73
CA SER A 305 -11.30 -23.51 27.14
C SER A 305 -10.85 -24.20 25.85
N VAL A 306 -11.48 -25.32 25.54
CA VAL A 306 -11.44 -25.94 24.20
C VAL A 306 -12.87 -25.97 23.68
N VAL A 307 -13.09 -25.50 22.45
CA VAL A 307 -14.40 -25.54 21.80
C VAL A 307 -14.30 -26.22 20.45
N ASN A 308 -15.42 -26.77 19.99
CA ASN A 308 -15.51 -27.41 18.69
C ASN A 308 -15.78 -26.36 17.59
N LYS A 309 -14.92 -26.35 16.57
CA LYS A 309 -14.98 -25.45 15.42
C LYS A 309 -16.32 -25.50 14.68
N HIS A 310 -16.95 -26.67 14.64
CA HIS A 310 -18.17 -26.94 13.86
C HIS A 310 -19.47 -26.64 14.62
N GLY A 311 -19.34 -26.04 15.81
CA GLY A 311 -20.43 -25.75 16.73
C GLY A 311 -20.15 -26.34 18.10
N GLN A 312 -20.61 -25.66 19.15
CA GLN A 312 -20.39 -26.03 20.54
C GLN A 312 -21.74 -26.10 21.28
N PRO A 313 -22.59 -27.13 21.04
CA PRO A 313 -22.32 -28.33 20.23
C PRO A 313 -22.60 -28.14 18.73
N ALA A 314 -22.02 -29.02 17.90
CA ALA A 314 -22.28 -29.12 16.48
C ALA A 314 -23.65 -29.75 16.19
N SER A 315 -24.08 -29.78 14.92
CA SER A 315 -25.39 -30.36 14.54
C SER A 315 -25.57 -31.83 14.90
N ASN A 316 -24.47 -32.59 15.01
CA ASN A 316 -24.47 -33.98 15.48
C ASN A 316 -24.31 -34.12 17.01
N GLY A 317 -24.39 -33.01 17.74
CA GLY A 317 -24.26 -32.93 19.19
C GLY A 317 -22.82 -32.95 19.71
N ARG A 318 -21.79 -33.04 18.86
CA ARG A 318 -20.39 -33.07 19.31
C ARG A 318 -19.93 -31.72 19.83
N SER A 319 -19.26 -31.72 20.96
CA SER A 319 -18.64 -30.54 21.57
C SER A 319 -17.25 -30.88 22.10
N ALA A 320 -16.42 -29.86 22.34
CA ALA A 320 -15.14 -30.03 23.02
C ALA A 320 -15.23 -29.49 24.45
N GLU A 321 -14.40 -30.01 25.35
CA GLU A 321 -14.34 -29.53 26.73
C GLU A 321 -12.91 -29.65 27.24
N LEU A 322 -12.42 -28.62 27.92
CA LEU A 322 -11.09 -28.66 28.53
C LEU A 322 -11.09 -29.61 29.73
N ASP A 323 -10.10 -30.50 29.82
CA ASP A 323 -9.88 -31.32 31.01
C ASP A 323 -8.98 -30.55 31.99
N PRO A 324 -9.52 -30.05 33.12
CA PRO A 324 -8.77 -29.22 34.06
C PRO A 324 -7.63 -29.98 34.77
N SER A 325 -7.59 -31.31 34.70
CA SER A 325 -6.46 -32.10 35.25
C SER A 325 -5.18 -31.98 34.41
N GLY A 326 -5.27 -31.47 33.17
CA GLY A 326 -4.12 -31.21 32.30
C GLY A 326 -3.31 -29.99 32.72
N VAL A 327 -2.07 -29.92 32.26
CA VAL A 327 -1.21 -28.73 32.44
C VAL A 327 -1.82 -27.50 31.74
N ASN A 328 -2.45 -27.71 30.57
CA ASN A 328 -3.24 -26.72 29.84
C ASN A 328 -2.53 -25.36 29.68
N LYS A 329 -1.30 -25.39 29.16
CA LYS A 329 -0.47 -24.19 29.06
C LYS A 329 0.55 -24.29 27.94
N PHE A 330 0.70 -23.20 27.20
CA PHE A 330 1.84 -22.98 26.31
C PHE A 330 2.95 -22.24 27.06
N ASP A 331 4.16 -22.78 27.00
CA ASP A 331 5.37 -22.12 27.49
C ASP A 331 6.09 -21.44 26.31
N PRO A 332 6.13 -20.09 26.25
CA PRO A 332 6.79 -19.38 25.18
C PRO A 332 8.31 -19.57 25.10
N ALA A 333 8.96 -19.89 26.22
CA ALA A 333 10.40 -20.10 26.28
C ALA A 333 10.79 -21.45 25.69
N THR A 334 10.07 -22.52 26.05
CA THR A 334 10.32 -23.86 25.50
C THR A 334 9.59 -24.11 24.18
N LYS A 335 8.61 -23.28 23.84
CA LYS A 335 7.72 -23.41 22.67
C LYS A 335 6.97 -24.75 22.66
N VAL A 336 6.50 -25.14 23.85
CA VAL A 336 5.73 -26.39 24.06
C VAL A 336 4.38 -26.04 24.63
N LEU A 337 3.32 -26.58 24.03
CA LEU A 337 1.97 -26.58 24.59
C LEU A 337 1.66 -27.98 25.11
N ARG A 338 1.16 -28.04 26.35
CA ARG A 338 0.52 -29.25 26.89
C ARG A 338 -0.96 -28.95 27.08
N VAL A 339 -1.82 -29.79 26.54
CA VAL A 339 -3.27 -29.59 26.63
C VAL A 339 -3.98 -30.94 26.77
N LYS A 340 -4.98 -30.98 27.66
CA LYS A 340 -5.83 -32.14 27.85
C LYS A 340 -7.27 -31.72 27.68
N TYR A 341 -8.04 -32.49 26.91
CA TYR A 341 -9.42 -32.14 26.59
C TYR A 341 -10.20 -33.37 26.16
N TRP A 342 -11.52 -33.20 26.11
CA TRP A 342 -12.45 -34.24 25.69
C TRP A 342 -13.22 -33.83 24.45
N MET A 343 -13.62 -34.83 23.66
CA MET A 343 -14.77 -34.73 22.78
C MET A 343 -15.98 -35.32 23.51
N ASN A 344 -17.04 -34.53 23.64
CA ASN A 344 -18.33 -34.98 24.13
C ASN A 344 -19.26 -35.32 22.95
N GLN A 345 -20.15 -36.28 23.15
CA GLN A 345 -21.15 -36.68 22.14
C GLN A 345 -22.42 -37.17 22.85
N PRO A 346 -23.63 -36.95 22.28
CA PRO A 346 -24.87 -37.48 22.86
C PRO A 346 -24.77 -38.98 23.16
N GLY A 347 -25.27 -39.36 24.35
CA GLY A 347 -25.26 -40.75 24.84
C GLY A 347 -23.97 -41.17 25.57
N THR A 348 -22.94 -40.33 25.61
CA THR A 348 -21.65 -40.63 26.27
C THR A 348 -21.15 -39.41 27.04
N THR A 349 -20.60 -39.61 28.24
CA THR A 349 -19.81 -38.57 28.91
C THR A 349 -18.37 -38.70 28.44
N HIS A 350 -17.77 -37.62 27.91
CA HIS A 350 -16.40 -37.59 27.41
C HIS A 350 -16.06 -38.78 26.51
N ARG A 351 -16.72 -38.91 25.35
CA ARG A 351 -16.51 -40.03 24.41
C ARG A 351 -15.03 -40.31 24.13
N THR A 352 -14.26 -39.25 23.91
CA THR A 352 -12.83 -39.36 23.61
C THR A 352 -12.04 -38.42 24.49
N ALA A 353 -10.98 -38.92 25.12
CA ALA A 353 -9.99 -38.13 25.84
C ALA A 353 -8.73 -37.96 25.00
N PHE A 354 -8.18 -36.74 25.01
CA PHE A 354 -6.93 -36.37 24.38
C PHE A 354 -5.99 -35.78 25.44
N ASP A 355 -4.78 -36.32 25.55
CA ASP A 355 -3.69 -35.76 26.37
C ASP A 355 -2.49 -35.55 25.47
N GLU A 356 -2.29 -34.29 25.07
CA GLU A 356 -1.44 -33.92 23.94
C GLU A 356 -0.34 -32.93 24.33
N VAL A 357 0.84 -33.19 23.76
CA VAL A 357 2.03 -32.35 23.85
C VAL A 357 2.40 -31.90 22.44
N LEU A 358 2.21 -30.62 22.18
CA LEU A 358 2.56 -29.98 20.91
C LEU A 358 3.91 -29.29 21.08
N THR A 359 4.89 -29.76 20.32
CA THR A 359 6.25 -29.19 20.30
C THR A 359 6.46 -28.43 19.00
N MET A 360 6.76 -27.13 19.07
CA MET A 360 6.90 -26.27 17.89
C MET A 360 8.05 -26.75 16.99
N LYS A 361 7.91 -26.57 15.68
CA LYS A 361 8.91 -26.92 14.65
C LYS A 361 9.97 -25.84 14.45
#